data_AF-A0A0B7ABE8-F1
#
_entry.id   AF-A0A0B7ABE8-F1
#
_cell.length_a   1.000
_cell.length_b   1.000
_cell.length_c   1.000
_cell.angle_alpha   90.00
_cell.angle_beta   90.00
_cell.angle_gamma   90.00
#
_symmetry.space_group_name_H-M   'P 1'
#
loop_
_entity.id
_entity.type
_entity.pdbx_description
1 polymer ?
#
loop_
_entity_poly.entity_id
_entity_poly.type
_entity_poly.pdbx_seq_one_letter_code
_entity_poly.pdbx_strand_id
1 'polypeptide(L)'
;MAKTVIKPETCVPCGKKIRFSKLAMKCKECRAACHPECKEKLSLPCIPSCPSTSGANKMSEGLISDFVPSERPMIPRLIVNCANEIEHRGLQEVGIYRVPGSDREQKELKEKFLKGRYPHLSTIHDIHVVCGCLKDFLRSLKEPLITYNLWSKFVETADISSREKCQEQMCQLVNSLPQANKDTLAFLIQHLQTVAESVACKMPASNLAKVFGPTIIGYSSPEPEPMQIMSETRKQSQVMDRLLEIPVQFWSELLNLDDISLYPAGTPYTPDGLHYAPRSMLGPINTPDMPEMYAHDITRSHMTPKYSFKSREPTKPSRFFSSPLVN
;
A
#
# COMPACT_ATOMS: atom_id res chain seq x y z
N MET A 1 1.91 21.51 13.26
CA MET A 1 2.08 22.50 14.36
C MET A 1 2.98 21.91 15.42
N ALA A 2 3.93 22.70 15.95
CA ALA A 2 4.72 22.30 17.11
C ALA A 2 3.89 22.52 18.39
N LYS A 3 3.83 21.52 19.27
CA LYS A 3 3.17 21.62 20.58
C LYS A 3 3.98 20.87 21.63
N THR A 4 3.98 21.38 22.86
CA THR A 4 4.55 20.69 24.02
C THR A 4 3.63 19.55 24.42
N VAL A 5 4.19 18.34 24.58
CA VAL A 5 3.43 17.13 24.88
C VAL A 5 2.95 17.12 26.34
N ILE A 6 1.65 17.34 26.54
CA ILE A 6 0.99 17.31 27.86
C ILE A 6 0.57 15.87 28.24
N LYS A 7 0.36 14.98 27.25
CA LYS A 7 0.03 13.55 27.45
C LYS A 7 0.97 12.69 26.59
N PRO A 8 1.52 11.56 27.06
CA PRO A 8 2.44 10.74 26.27
C PRO A 8 1.81 10.32 24.93
N GLU A 9 2.32 10.85 23.82
CA GLU A 9 1.94 10.48 22.45
C GLU A 9 3.04 9.60 21.85
N THR A 10 2.71 8.72 20.90
CA THR A 10 3.71 7.89 20.21
C THR A 10 4.06 8.53 18.87
N CYS A 11 5.35 8.70 18.61
CA CYS A 11 5.83 9.22 17.34
C CYS A 11 5.54 8.22 16.21
N VAL A 12 4.75 8.63 15.22
CA VAL A 12 4.38 7.80 14.06
C VAL A 12 5.64 7.31 13.34
N PRO A 13 6.59 8.16 12.90
CA PRO A 13 7.79 7.73 12.17
C PRO A 13 8.81 6.84 12.89
N CYS A 14 8.77 6.68 14.22
CA CYS A 14 9.76 5.84 14.90
C CYS A 14 9.19 4.87 15.93
N GLY A 15 7.87 4.88 16.16
CA GLY A 15 7.20 4.03 17.15
C GLY A 15 7.57 4.32 18.61
N LYS A 16 8.50 5.25 18.89
CA LYS A 16 8.93 5.60 20.25
C LYS A 16 7.95 6.59 20.89
N LYS A 17 7.75 6.48 22.21
CA LYS A 17 6.95 7.43 22.99
C LYS A 17 7.66 8.78 23.06
N ILE A 18 6.93 9.85 22.73
CA ILE A 18 7.35 11.22 22.96
C ILE A 18 7.21 11.50 24.45
N ARG A 19 8.33 11.80 25.12
CA ARG A 19 8.37 12.01 26.57
C ARG A 19 7.54 13.22 26.98
N PHE A 20 7.03 13.19 28.21
CA PHE A 20 6.31 14.31 28.81
C PHE A 20 7.14 15.60 28.72
N SER A 21 6.50 16.71 28.36
CA SER A 21 7.13 18.02 28.21
C SER A 21 8.20 18.14 27.10
N LYS A 22 8.31 17.14 26.20
CA LYS A 22 9.10 17.27 24.97
C LYS A 22 8.27 17.84 23.83
N LEU A 23 8.95 18.48 22.88
CA LEU A 23 8.32 19.05 21.69
C LEU A 23 7.87 17.94 20.75
N ALA A 24 6.63 18.00 20.28
CA ALA A 24 6.11 17.15 19.22
C ALA A 24 5.53 17.99 18.08
N MET A 25 5.61 17.44 16.88
CA MET A 25 4.96 17.97 15.69
C MET A 25 3.66 17.18 15.45
N LYS A 26 2.54 17.88 15.29
CA LYS A 26 1.23 17.28 14.99
C LYS A 26 0.67 17.79 13.66
N CYS A 27 0.31 16.92 12.69
CA CYS A 27 -0.42 17.35 11.48
C CYS A 27 -1.81 17.84 11.94
N LYS A 28 -2.26 18.99 11.41
CA LYS A 28 -3.61 19.49 11.73
C LYS A 28 -4.70 18.62 11.12
N GLU A 29 -4.40 18.02 9.98
CA GLU A 29 -5.31 17.23 9.18
C GLU A 29 -5.29 15.77 9.64
N CYS A 30 -4.16 15.07 9.54
CA CYS A 30 -4.06 13.64 9.89
C CYS A 30 -3.89 13.34 11.38
N ARG A 31 -3.81 14.37 12.24
CA ARG A 31 -3.52 14.26 13.68
C ARG A 31 -2.27 13.45 14.04
N ALA A 32 -1.46 13.00 13.07
CA ALA A 32 -0.24 12.24 13.32
C ALA A 32 0.73 13.08 14.13
N ALA A 33 1.26 12.48 15.19
CA ALA A 33 2.27 13.06 16.05
C ALA A 33 3.64 12.47 15.72
N CYS A 34 4.67 13.31 15.60
CA CYS A 34 6.04 12.86 15.43
C CYS A 34 7.02 13.74 16.23
N HIS A 35 8.22 13.21 16.49
CA HIS A 35 9.33 14.07 16.93
C HIS A 35 9.65 15.11 15.85
N PRO A 36 10.19 16.29 16.22
CA PRO A 36 10.63 17.30 15.25
C PRO A 36 11.60 16.75 14.20
N GLU A 37 12.57 15.96 14.67
CA GLU A 37 13.59 15.25 13.87
C GLU A 37 13.03 14.06 13.05
N CYS A 38 11.80 13.65 13.31
CA CYS A 38 11.11 12.59 12.56
C CYS A 38 10.20 13.14 11.45
N LYS A 39 10.10 14.47 11.29
CA LYS A 39 9.15 15.12 10.37
C LYS A 39 9.29 14.65 8.92
N GLU A 40 10.52 14.48 8.44
CA GLU A 40 10.82 14.10 7.05
C GLU A 40 10.56 12.62 6.76
N LYS A 41 10.38 11.80 7.81
CA LYS A 41 10.08 10.36 7.71
C LYS A 41 8.58 10.06 7.80
N LEU A 42 7.75 11.09 7.85
CA LEU A 42 6.30 10.92 7.73
C LEU A 42 6.00 10.50 6.29
N SER A 43 5.20 9.45 6.14
CA SER A 43 4.67 9.07 4.83
C SER A 43 3.87 10.25 4.28
N LEU A 44 4.34 10.78 3.15
CA LEU A 44 3.58 11.69 2.31
C LEU A 44 2.80 10.85 1.30
N PRO A 45 1.54 11.20 0.99
CA PRO A 45 0.81 12.43 1.34
C PRO A 45 0.20 12.49 2.78
N CYS A 46 0.10 13.68 3.44
CA CYS A 46 -0.67 13.84 4.71
C CYS A 46 -2.15 13.60 4.41
N ILE A 47 -2.82 12.89 5.31
CA ILE A 47 -4.18 12.42 5.10
C ILE A 47 -5.07 12.96 6.20
N PRO A 48 -6.07 13.82 5.91
CA PRO A 48 -7.07 14.19 6.90
C PRO A 48 -7.69 12.99 7.65
N SER A 49 -7.55 12.95 8.97
CA SER A 49 -8.29 12.00 9.80
C SER A 49 -9.75 12.43 9.81
N CYS A 50 -10.67 11.53 9.45
CA CYS A 50 -12.09 11.79 9.62
C CYS A 50 -12.39 12.23 11.05
N PRO A 51 -13.22 13.28 11.25
CA PRO A 51 -13.67 13.64 12.57
C PRO A 51 -14.42 12.44 13.15
N SER A 52 -13.82 11.81 14.14
CA SER A 52 -14.46 10.79 14.95
C SER A 52 -15.73 11.43 15.52
N THR A 53 -16.90 10.92 15.14
CA THR A 53 -18.15 11.28 15.80
C THR A 53 -17.92 11.07 17.29
N SER A 54 -18.02 12.17 18.03
CA SER A 54 -17.72 12.19 19.46
C SER A 54 -18.83 11.46 20.19
N GLY A 55 -18.63 10.19 20.49
CA GLY A 55 -19.58 9.38 21.26
C GLY A 55 -19.70 7.94 20.79
N ALA A 56 -19.38 7.02 21.68
CA ALA A 56 -19.57 5.56 21.62
C ALA A 56 -18.52 4.74 20.84
N ASN A 57 -18.07 3.69 21.53
CA ASN A 57 -17.32 2.53 21.05
C ASN A 57 -18.06 1.78 19.92
N LYS A 58 -18.26 2.38 18.74
CA LYS A 58 -18.62 1.63 17.53
C LYS A 58 -17.34 1.23 16.82
N MET A 59 -16.62 0.28 17.41
CA MET A 59 -15.32 -0.17 16.93
C MET A 59 -15.42 -1.18 15.77
N SER A 60 -16.60 -1.39 15.16
CA SER A 60 -16.77 -2.49 14.22
C SER A 60 -17.75 -2.33 13.07
N GLU A 61 -18.68 -1.36 13.02
CA GLU A 61 -19.75 -1.39 11.99
C GLU A 61 -20.14 0.03 11.54
N GLY A 62 -19.49 0.50 10.47
CA GLY A 62 -19.80 1.76 9.79
C GLY A 62 -19.97 1.53 8.29
N LEU A 63 -20.55 2.51 7.59
CA LEU A 63 -20.53 2.51 6.13
C LEU A 63 -19.13 2.89 5.65
N ILE A 64 -18.78 2.52 4.42
CA ILE A 64 -17.49 2.91 3.83
C ILE A 64 -17.30 4.43 3.83
N SER A 65 -18.38 5.20 3.64
CA SER A 65 -18.41 6.66 3.68
C SER A 65 -17.93 7.27 5.00
N ASP A 66 -17.98 6.51 6.10
CA ASP A 66 -17.57 6.99 7.42
C ASP A 66 -16.04 6.97 7.59
N PHE A 67 -15.33 6.21 6.75
CA PHE A 67 -13.89 5.96 6.85
C PHE A 67 -13.04 6.61 5.76
N VAL A 68 -13.67 7.32 4.82
CA VAL A 68 -13.01 7.98 3.67
C VAL A 68 -12.74 9.45 3.93
N PRO A 69 -11.73 10.06 3.28
CA PRO A 69 -11.56 11.52 3.31
C PRO A 69 -12.76 12.24 2.69
N SER A 70 -12.94 13.51 3.04
CA SER A 70 -14.02 14.36 2.50
C SER A 70 -13.84 14.74 1.03
N GLU A 71 -12.61 14.64 0.52
CA GLU A 71 -12.25 14.95 -0.86
C GLU A 71 -11.86 13.67 -1.62
N ARG A 72 -11.96 13.72 -2.95
CA ARG A 72 -11.54 12.60 -3.79
C ARG A 72 -10.00 12.50 -3.83
N PRO A 73 -9.46 11.28 -3.92
CA PRO A 73 -10.16 9.99 -3.99
C PRO A 73 -10.63 9.53 -2.62
N MET A 74 -11.91 9.12 -2.54
CA MET A 74 -12.58 8.73 -1.30
C MET A 74 -12.25 7.29 -0.92
N ILE A 75 -11.02 7.06 -0.48
CA ILE A 75 -10.49 5.73 -0.11
C ILE A 75 -10.05 5.74 1.36
N PRO A 76 -10.47 4.76 2.19
CA PRO A 76 -10.00 4.66 3.56
C PRO A 76 -8.50 4.47 3.63
N ARG A 77 -7.84 5.19 4.54
CA ARG A 77 -6.38 5.10 4.64
C ARG A 77 -5.83 3.81 5.17
N LEU A 78 -6.64 3.06 5.91
CA LEU A 78 -6.30 1.69 6.26
C LEU A 78 -6.04 0.89 4.97
N ILE A 79 -6.94 0.99 3.99
CA ILE A 79 -6.83 0.28 2.72
C ILE A 79 -5.59 0.74 1.94
N VAL A 80 -5.40 2.06 1.80
CA VAL A 80 -4.23 2.61 1.08
C VAL A 80 -2.91 2.16 1.72
N ASN A 81 -2.77 2.30 3.04
CA ASN A 81 -1.53 1.94 3.72
C ASN A 81 -1.25 0.43 3.64
N CYS A 82 -2.29 -0.40 3.83
CA CYS A 82 -2.14 -1.85 3.74
C CYS A 82 -1.78 -2.30 2.32
N ALA A 83 -2.47 -1.79 1.29
CA ALA A 83 -2.19 -2.13 -0.10
C ALA A 83 -0.76 -1.74 -0.52
N ASN A 84 -0.35 -0.51 -0.19
CA ASN A 84 1.00 -0.03 -0.50
C ASN A 84 2.09 -0.87 0.19
N GLU A 85 1.88 -1.28 1.44
CA GLU A 85 2.82 -2.16 2.14
C GLU A 85 2.89 -3.55 1.50
N ILE A 86 1.74 -4.10 1.08
CA ILE A 86 1.66 -5.41 0.40
C ILE A 86 2.34 -5.36 -0.96
N GLU A 87 2.18 -4.28 -1.72
CA GLU A 87 2.92 -4.10 -2.99
C GLU A 87 4.42 -3.93 -2.75
N HIS A 88 4.81 -3.18 -1.73
CA HIS A 88 6.21 -2.89 -1.45
C HIS A 88 7.04 -4.12 -1.06
N ARG A 89 6.50 -5.03 -0.24
CA ARG A 89 7.26 -6.21 0.24
C ARG A 89 6.56 -7.55 0.05
N GLY A 90 5.25 -7.57 -0.17
CA GLY A 90 4.46 -8.79 -0.26
C GLY A 90 4.49 -9.46 -1.63
N LEU A 91 4.83 -8.74 -2.70
CA LEU A 91 4.74 -9.31 -4.06
C LEU A 91 5.68 -10.51 -4.32
N GLN A 92 6.68 -10.74 -3.46
CA GLN A 92 7.59 -11.88 -3.55
C GLN A 92 7.17 -13.07 -2.68
N GLU A 93 6.11 -12.92 -1.87
CA GLU A 93 5.65 -13.94 -0.93
C GLU A 93 4.57 -14.81 -1.56
N VAL A 94 4.62 -16.13 -1.31
CA VAL A 94 3.66 -17.07 -1.88
C VAL A 94 2.32 -16.98 -1.15
N GLY A 95 1.23 -16.91 -1.90
CA GLY A 95 -0.11 -17.02 -1.33
C GLY A 95 -0.60 -15.74 -0.63
N ILE A 96 -0.17 -14.56 -1.09
CA ILE A 96 -0.72 -13.27 -0.66
C ILE A 96 -2.27 -13.30 -0.69
N TYR A 97 -2.88 -12.77 0.36
CA TYR A 97 -4.32 -12.86 0.67
C TYR A 97 -4.92 -14.26 0.92
N ARG A 98 -4.29 -15.35 0.50
CA ARG A 98 -4.77 -16.71 0.77
C ARG A 98 -4.31 -17.24 2.11
N VAL A 99 -3.04 -17.08 2.44
CA VAL A 99 -2.45 -17.55 3.70
C VAL A 99 -2.92 -16.65 4.84
N PRO A 100 -3.45 -17.21 5.96
CA PRO A 100 -3.81 -16.43 7.13
C PRO A 100 -2.57 -16.04 7.94
N GLY A 101 -2.53 -14.80 8.42
CA GLY A 101 -1.56 -14.38 9.43
C GLY A 101 -2.09 -14.56 10.85
N SER A 102 -1.36 -14.05 11.83
CA SER A 102 -1.79 -14.03 13.25
C SER A 102 -3.08 -13.22 13.49
N ASP A 103 -4.19 -13.89 13.85
CA ASP A 103 -5.49 -13.25 14.08
C ASP A 103 -5.44 -12.18 15.18
N ARG A 104 -4.65 -12.42 16.24
CA ARG A 104 -4.47 -11.45 17.33
C ARG A 104 -3.84 -10.17 16.80
N GLU A 105 -2.77 -10.28 16.01
CA GLU A 105 -2.08 -9.11 15.46
C GLU A 105 -2.93 -8.38 14.41
N GLN A 106 -3.72 -9.11 13.62
CA GLN A 106 -4.68 -8.53 12.68
C GLN A 106 -5.70 -7.64 13.40
N LYS A 107 -6.31 -8.15 14.48
CA LYS A 107 -7.29 -7.39 15.28
C LYS A 107 -6.65 -6.18 15.96
N GLU A 108 -5.47 -6.35 16.55
CA GLU A 108 -4.72 -5.23 17.16
C GLU A 108 -4.34 -4.16 16.13
N LEU A 109 -3.97 -4.55 14.91
CA LEU A 109 -3.65 -3.64 13.83
C LEU A 109 -4.88 -2.84 13.39
N LYS A 110 -6.01 -3.53 13.14
CA LYS A 110 -7.28 -2.89 12.79
C LYS A 110 -7.74 -1.91 13.86
N GLU A 111 -7.70 -2.29 15.12
CA GLU A 111 -8.05 -1.39 16.23
C GLU A 111 -7.19 -0.13 16.28
N LYS A 112 -5.88 -0.25 16.01
CA LYS A 112 -4.99 0.92 15.97
C LYS A 112 -5.45 1.89 14.88
N PHE A 113 -5.74 1.39 13.67
CA PHE A 113 -6.25 2.21 12.57
C PHE A 113 -7.58 2.87 12.91
N LEU A 114 -8.56 2.12 13.44
CA LEU A 114 -9.88 2.66 13.79
C LEU A 114 -9.83 3.71 14.90
N LYS A 115 -8.84 3.61 15.81
CA LYS A 115 -8.55 4.63 16.85
C LYS A 115 -7.82 5.86 16.29
N GLY A 116 -7.67 5.98 14.97
CA GLY A 116 -6.93 7.07 14.31
C GLY A 116 -5.42 7.02 14.57
N ARG A 117 -4.88 5.86 14.95
CA ARG A 117 -3.43 5.64 15.04
C ARG A 117 -2.95 5.01 13.74
N TYR A 118 -1.80 5.47 13.27
CA TYR A 118 -1.18 4.96 12.05
C TYR A 118 0.10 4.22 12.47
N PRO A 119 0.01 2.91 12.74
CA PRO A 119 1.19 2.14 13.08
C PRO A 119 2.07 2.00 11.85
N HIS A 120 3.37 1.93 12.09
CA HIS A 120 4.33 1.56 11.06
C HIS A 120 4.15 0.11 10.66
N LEU A 121 3.63 -0.11 9.46
CA LEU A 121 3.39 -1.47 8.95
C LEU A 121 4.70 -2.25 8.75
N SER A 122 5.83 -1.55 8.58
CA SER A 122 7.17 -2.15 8.55
C SER A 122 7.60 -2.83 9.85
N THR A 123 6.95 -2.53 10.98
CA THR A 123 7.18 -3.23 12.26
C THR A 123 6.51 -4.60 12.32
N ILE A 124 5.61 -4.89 11.37
CA ILE A 124 4.86 -6.14 11.29
C ILE A 124 5.60 -7.07 10.33
N HIS A 125 6.33 -8.04 10.87
CA HIS A 125 7.16 -8.93 10.06
C HIS A 125 6.32 -9.77 9.10
N ASP A 126 5.22 -10.36 9.58
CA ASP A 126 4.31 -11.18 8.76
C ASP A 126 3.42 -10.30 7.87
N ILE A 127 3.61 -10.35 6.56
CA ILE A 127 2.77 -9.61 5.60
C ILE A 127 1.32 -10.14 5.57
N HIS A 128 1.10 -11.40 5.92
CA HIS A 128 -0.24 -12.00 5.94
C HIS A 128 -1.12 -11.40 7.03
N VAL A 129 -0.53 -10.81 8.08
CA VAL A 129 -1.25 -9.98 9.07
C VAL A 129 -1.80 -8.71 8.41
N VAL A 130 -1.03 -8.04 7.55
CA VAL A 130 -1.49 -6.84 6.84
C VAL A 130 -2.60 -7.19 5.84
N CYS A 131 -2.44 -8.30 5.11
CA CYS A 131 -3.45 -8.85 4.21
C CYS A 131 -4.76 -9.17 4.95
N GLY A 132 -4.64 -9.84 6.11
CA GLY A 132 -5.76 -10.19 6.96
C GLY A 132 -6.49 -8.96 7.50
N CYS A 133 -5.76 -7.95 7.98
CA CYS A 133 -6.32 -6.70 8.45
C CYS A 133 -7.11 -5.94 7.36
N LEU A 134 -6.61 -5.89 6.12
CA LEU A 134 -7.32 -5.26 5.01
C LEU A 134 -8.64 -5.98 4.73
N LYS A 135 -8.61 -7.31 4.61
CA LYS A 135 -9.82 -8.12 4.39
C LYS A 135 -10.80 -8.00 5.56
N ASP A 136 -10.30 -8.00 6.79
CA ASP A 136 -11.12 -7.90 7.99
C ASP A 136 -11.79 -6.53 8.14
N PHE A 137 -11.14 -5.46 7.69
CA PHE A 137 -11.75 -4.14 7.60
C PHE A 137 -12.93 -4.15 6.62
N LEU A 138 -12.73 -4.66 5.40
CA LEU A 138 -13.79 -4.73 4.38
C LEU A 138 -14.99 -5.57 4.83
N ARG A 139 -14.75 -6.74 5.45
CA ARG A 139 -15.83 -7.60 5.96
C ARG A 139 -16.60 -7.00 7.14
N SER A 140 -16.00 -6.06 7.87
CA SER A 140 -16.65 -5.42 9.01
C SER A 140 -17.47 -4.18 8.63
N LEU A 141 -17.49 -3.80 7.36
CA LEU A 141 -18.38 -2.74 6.93
C LEU A 141 -19.83 -3.16 7.16
N LYS A 142 -20.68 -2.20 7.51
CA LYS A 142 -22.11 -2.41 7.72
C LYS A 142 -22.81 -2.97 6.46
N GLU A 143 -22.24 -2.68 5.30
CA GLU A 143 -22.72 -3.11 3.99
C GLU A 143 -21.51 -3.47 3.13
N PRO A 144 -21.58 -4.52 2.27
CA PRO A 144 -20.50 -4.85 1.35
C PRO A 144 -20.19 -3.70 0.39
N LEU A 145 -18.98 -3.72 -0.18
CA LEU A 145 -18.49 -2.62 -1.02
C LEU A 145 -19.35 -2.43 -2.28
N ILE A 146 -19.96 -3.49 -2.81
CA ILE A 146 -20.86 -3.41 -3.96
C ILE A 146 -22.30 -2.99 -3.62
N THR A 147 -22.63 -2.82 -2.34
CA THR A 147 -23.98 -2.54 -1.80
C THR A 147 -25.00 -3.66 -1.98
N TYR A 148 -25.96 -3.79 -1.06
CA TYR A 148 -27.06 -4.75 -1.18
C TYR A 148 -27.97 -4.42 -2.36
N ASN A 149 -28.18 -3.12 -2.63
CA ASN A 149 -29.07 -2.64 -3.68
C ASN A 149 -28.61 -3.02 -5.11
N LEU A 150 -27.30 -3.04 -5.35
CA LEU A 150 -26.75 -3.39 -6.66
C LEU A 150 -26.31 -4.85 -6.77
N TRP A 151 -26.30 -5.60 -5.67
CA TRP A 151 -25.80 -6.98 -5.61
C TRP A 151 -26.42 -7.88 -6.68
N SER A 152 -27.76 -7.88 -6.81
CA SER A 152 -28.45 -8.73 -7.79
C SER A 152 -28.07 -8.38 -9.23
N LYS A 153 -27.95 -7.08 -9.55
CA LYS A 153 -27.56 -6.60 -10.87
C LYS A 153 -26.15 -7.03 -11.23
N PHE A 154 -25.21 -6.95 -10.27
CA PHE A 154 -23.84 -7.42 -10.46
C PHE A 154 -23.80 -8.92 -10.82
N VAL A 155 -24.59 -9.74 -10.12
CA VAL A 155 -24.70 -11.18 -10.40
C VAL A 155 -25.32 -11.46 -11.76
N GLU A 156 -26.44 -10.81 -12.08
CA GLU A 156 -27.11 -10.95 -13.37
C GLU A 156 -26.20 -10.57 -14.54
N THR A 157 -25.45 -9.46 -14.41
CA THR A 157 -24.47 -9.05 -15.41
C THR A 157 -23.32 -10.04 -15.54
N ALA A 158 -22.86 -10.65 -14.45
CA ALA A 158 -21.77 -11.63 -14.49
C ALA A 158 -22.14 -12.95 -15.20
N ASP A 159 -23.43 -13.25 -15.32
CA ASP A 159 -23.97 -14.43 -16.04
C ASP A 159 -24.09 -14.21 -17.56
N ILE A 160 -23.83 -13.01 -18.06
CA ILE A 160 -23.87 -12.71 -19.50
C ILE A 160 -22.75 -13.47 -20.22
N SER A 161 -23.12 -14.24 -21.25
CA SER A 161 -22.18 -15.07 -22.00
C SER A 161 -21.23 -14.27 -22.89
N SER A 162 -21.68 -13.13 -23.43
CA SER A 162 -20.82 -12.23 -24.23
C SER A 162 -19.89 -11.45 -23.30
N ARG A 163 -18.59 -11.68 -23.46
CA ARG A 163 -17.54 -11.03 -22.65
C ARG A 163 -17.55 -9.51 -22.78
N GLU A 164 -17.66 -9.00 -24.01
CA GLU A 164 -17.67 -7.55 -24.27
C GLU A 164 -18.89 -6.87 -23.64
N LYS A 165 -20.08 -7.45 -23.83
CA LYS A 165 -21.32 -6.92 -23.24
C LYS A 165 -21.31 -7.01 -21.71
N CYS A 166 -20.81 -8.13 -21.17
CA CYS A 166 -20.64 -8.30 -19.73
C CYS A 166 -19.73 -7.20 -19.17
N GLN A 167 -18.59 -6.96 -19.82
CA GLN A 167 -17.62 -5.96 -19.38
C GLN A 167 -18.22 -4.54 -19.44
N GLU A 168 -18.87 -4.17 -20.55
CA GLU A 168 -19.52 -2.86 -20.70
C GLU A 168 -20.55 -2.61 -19.59
N GLN A 169 -21.45 -3.57 -19.35
CA GLN A 169 -22.47 -3.44 -18.30
C GLN A 169 -21.85 -3.45 -16.90
N MET A 170 -20.77 -4.21 -16.67
CA MET A 170 -20.06 -4.21 -15.41
C MET A 170 -19.48 -2.81 -15.11
N CYS A 171 -18.88 -2.17 -16.11
CA CYS A 171 -18.39 -0.80 -16.00
C CYS A 171 -19.53 0.20 -15.70
N GLN A 172 -20.71 0.03 -16.30
CA GLN A 172 -21.88 0.86 -16.01
C GLN A 172 -22.36 0.68 -14.55
N LEU A 173 -22.42 -0.55 -14.06
CA LEU A 173 -22.79 -0.84 -12.67
C LEU A 173 -21.79 -0.25 -11.68
N VAL A 174 -20.48 -0.36 -11.96
CA VAL A 174 -19.44 0.28 -11.15
C VAL A 174 -19.64 1.80 -11.08
N ASN A 175 -19.99 2.44 -12.20
CA ASN A 175 -20.28 3.88 -12.22
C ASN A 175 -21.50 4.29 -11.40
N SER A 176 -22.46 3.38 -11.22
CA SER A 176 -23.66 3.59 -10.40
C SER A 176 -23.43 3.44 -8.90
N LEU A 177 -22.28 2.93 -8.47
CA LEU A 177 -21.94 2.83 -7.05
C LEU A 177 -21.79 4.21 -6.41
N PRO A 178 -22.11 4.35 -5.10
CA PRO A 178 -21.78 5.55 -4.35
C PRO A 178 -20.28 5.87 -4.44
N GLN A 179 -19.94 7.16 -4.40
CA GLN A 179 -18.58 7.63 -4.72
C GLN A 179 -17.47 6.98 -3.86
N ALA A 180 -17.70 6.84 -2.56
CA ALA A 180 -16.78 6.18 -1.63
C ALA A 180 -16.57 4.69 -1.97
N ASN A 181 -17.65 3.98 -2.30
CA ASN A 181 -17.61 2.59 -2.73
C ASN A 181 -16.84 2.44 -4.03
N LYS A 182 -17.14 3.30 -5.01
CA LYS A 182 -16.53 3.30 -6.34
C LYS A 182 -15.02 3.57 -6.29
N ASP A 183 -14.59 4.62 -5.59
CA ASP A 183 -13.16 4.96 -5.47
C ASP A 183 -12.40 3.85 -4.73
N THR A 184 -12.97 3.34 -3.65
CA THR A 184 -12.35 2.24 -2.89
C THR A 184 -12.27 0.97 -3.72
N LEU A 185 -13.32 0.63 -4.49
CA LEU A 185 -13.33 -0.54 -5.37
C LEU A 185 -12.27 -0.41 -6.46
N ALA A 186 -12.20 0.75 -7.13
CA ALA A 186 -11.21 0.98 -8.18
C ALA A 186 -9.78 0.77 -7.69
N PHE A 187 -9.44 1.36 -6.55
CA PHE A 187 -8.12 1.20 -5.95
C PHE A 187 -7.82 -0.26 -5.57
N LEU A 188 -8.80 -0.96 -4.99
CA LEU A 188 -8.63 -2.37 -4.62
C LEU A 188 -8.47 -3.27 -5.85
N ILE A 189 -9.25 -3.08 -6.90
CA ILE A 189 -9.14 -3.92 -8.10
C ILE A 189 -7.77 -3.75 -8.76
N GLN A 190 -7.27 -2.51 -8.88
CA GLN A 190 -5.92 -2.26 -9.38
C GLN A 190 -4.85 -2.96 -8.55
N HIS A 191 -4.91 -2.81 -7.22
CA HIS A 191 -3.99 -3.50 -6.31
C HIS A 191 -4.02 -5.03 -6.50
N LEU A 192 -5.22 -5.61 -6.64
CA LEU A 192 -5.36 -7.05 -6.85
C LEU A 192 -4.88 -7.51 -8.23
N GLN A 193 -5.02 -6.67 -9.26
CA GLN A 193 -4.45 -6.93 -10.58
C GLN A 193 -2.92 -6.95 -10.51
N THR A 194 -2.28 -6.00 -9.80
CA THR A 194 -0.83 -6.00 -9.56
C THR A 194 -0.37 -7.26 -8.81
N VAL A 195 -1.12 -7.71 -7.79
CA VAL A 195 -0.82 -8.98 -7.10
C VAL A 195 -0.96 -10.19 -8.03
N ALA A 196 -1.97 -10.19 -8.92
CA ALA A 196 -2.19 -11.27 -9.87
C ALA A 196 -1.12 -11.38 -10.95
N GLU A 197 -0.52 -10.24 -11.34
CA GLU A 197 0.59 -10.18 -12.30
C GLU A 197 1.90 -10.71 -11.71
N SER A 198 2.07 -10.67 -10.38
CA SER A 198 3.25 -11.23 -9.73
C SER A 198 3.24 -12.77 -9.79
N VAL A 199 4.13 -13.32 -10.61
CA VAL A 199 4.35 -14.77 -10.72
C VAL A 199 4.81 -15.38 -9.38
N ALA A 200 5.59 -14.63 -8.59
CA ALA A 200 6.10 -15.08 -7.29
C ALA A 200 4.96 -15.31 -6.27
N CYS A 201 3.90 -14.49 -6.34
CA CYS A 201 2.75 -14.62 -5.46
C CYS A 201 1.98 -15.94 -5.65
N LYS A 202 2.02 -16.54 -6.84
CA LYS A 202 1.21 -17.73 -7.21
C LYS A 202 -0.29 -17.55 -6.95
N MET A 203 -0.77 -16.31 -7.06
CA MET A 203 -2.16 -15.91 -6.81
C MET A 203 -2.76 -15.26 -8.06
N PRO A 204 -3.06 -16.04 -9.13
CA PRO A 204 -3.73 -15.49 -10.31
C PRO A 204 -5.09 -14.90 -9.95
N ALA A 205 -5.64 -14.09 -10.85
CA ALA A 205 -6.92 -13.40 -10.67
C ALA A 205 -8.04 -14.35 -10.18
N SER A 206 -8.13 -15.56 -10.73
CA SER A 206 -9.13 -16.56 -10.32
C SER A 206 -9.00 -17.08 -8.88
N ASN A 207 -7.78 -17.06 -8.32
CA ASN A 207 -7.58 -17.39 -6.91
C ASN A 207 -7.94 -16.19 -6.02
N LEU A 208 -7.57 -14.97 -6.44
CA LEU A 208 -7.95 -13.75 -5.74
C LEU A 208 -9.47 -13.54 -5.74
N ALA A 209 -10.15 -13.86 -6.84
CA ALA A 209 -11.60 -13.77 -6.96
C ALA A 209 -12.33 -14.62 -5.92
N LYS A 210 -11.85 -15.85 -5.67
CA LYS A 210 -12.40 -16.73 -4.62
C LYS A 210 -12.17 -16.18 -3.21
N VAL A 211 -11.03 -15.54 -2.98
CA VAL A 211 -10.69 -14.94 -1.67
C VAL A 211 -11.49 -13.67 -1.41
N PHE A 212 -11.64 -12.83 -2.44
CA PHE A 212 -12.26 -11.51 -2.33
C PHE A 212 -13.75 -11.48 -2.65
N GLY A 213 -14.31 -12.50 -3.30
CA GLY A 213 -15.75 -12.62 -3.55
C GLY A 213 -16.56 -12.39 -2.26
N PRO A 214 -16.39 -13.21 -1.21
CA PRO A 214 -17.10 -13.01 0.05
C PRO A 214 -16.74 -11.70 0.78
N THR A 215 -15.60 -11.09 0.47
CA THR A 215 -15.06 -9.91 1.17
C THR A 215 -15.56 -8.59 0.58
N ILE A 216 -15.63 -8.49 -0.76
CA ILE A 216 -15.99 -7.27 -1.49
C ILE A 216 -17.43 -7.34 -1.98
N ILE A 217 -17.84 -8.48 -2.54
CA ILE A 217 -19.19 -8.71 -3.06
C ILE A 217 -20.14 -8.97 -1.89
N GLY A 218 -19.71 -9.80 -0.94
CA GLY A 218 -20.54 -10.19 0.20
C GLY A 218 -21.82 -10.91 -0.23
N TYR A 219 -22.77 -11.05 0.70
CA TYR A 219 -24.06 -11.67 0.44
C TYR A 219 -25.12 -10.63 0.08
N SER A 220 -26.23 -11.08 -0.51
CA SER A 220 -27.32 -10.19 -0.91
C SER A 220 -28.13 -9.61 0.27
N SER A 221 -27.92 -10.13 1.49
CA SER A 221 -28.56 -9.68 2.72
C SER A 221 -27.56 -9.61 3.90
N PRO A 222 -27.84 -8.82 4.95
CA PRO A 222 -26.99 -8.71 6.14
C PRO A 222 -26.94 -10.00 6.96
N GLU A 223 -28.05 -10.74 7.00
CA GLU A 223 -28.17 -12.02 7.69
C GLU A 223 -28.60 -13.10 6.67
N PRO A 224 -27.65 -13.65 5.90
CA PRO A 224 -27.96 -14.65 4.88
C PRO A 224 -28.17 -16.03 5.52
N GLU A 225 -29.22 -16.72 5.09
CA GLU A 225 -29.51 -18.09 5.51
C GLU A 225 -28.45 -19.07 4.98
N PRO A 226 -28.20 -20.23 5.64
CA PRO A 226 -27.15 -21.17 5.22
C PRO A 226 -27.26 -21.64 3.76
N MET A 227 -28.48 -21.89 3.26
CA MET A 227 -28.69 -22.27 1.85
C MET A 227 -28.34 -21.11 0.89
N GLN A 228 -28.67 -19.89 1.27
CA GLN A 228 -28.34 -18.70 0.50
C GLN A 228 -26.81 -18.53 0.42
N ILE A 229 -26.11 -18.65 1.55
CA ILE A 229 -24.64 -18.61 1.62
C ILE A 229 -24.02 -19.60 0.62
N MET A 230 -24.48 -20.84 0.61
CA MET A 230 -23.95 -21.88 -0.28
C MET A 230 -24.18 -21.54 -1.75
N SER A 231 -25.37 -21.03 -2.11
CA SER A 231 -25.71 -20.69 -3.49
C SER A 231 -24.99 -19.42 -4.00
N GLU A 232 -24.76 -18.45 -3.13
CA GLU A 232 -24.22 -17.14 -3.48
C GLU A 232 -22.68 -17.13 -3.51
N THR A 233 -22.01 -18.01 -2.77
CA THR A 233 -20.54 -18.07 -2.72
C THR A 233 -19.90 -18.21 -4.10
N ARG A 234 -20.50 -19.04 -4.98
CA ARG A 234 -20.01 -19.20 -6.36
C ARG A 234 -20.24 -17.94 -7.20
N LYS A 235 -21.42 -17.32 -7.07
CA LYS A 235 -21.80 -16.08 -7.77
C LYS A 235 -20.87 -14.93 -7.40
N GLN A 236 -20.53 -14.81 -6.11
CA GLN A 236 -19.58 -13.81 -5.62
C GLN A 236 -18.20 -13.92 -6.30
N SER A 237 -17.68 -15.15 -6.40
CA SER A 237 -16.40 -15.39 -7.06
C SER A 237 -16.46 -15.01 -8.54
N GLN A 238 -17.55 -15.35 -9.23
CA GLN A 238 -17.75 -15.03 -10.64
C GLN A 238 -17.85 -13.52 -10.88
N VAL A 239 -18.59 -12.77 -10.05
CA VAL A 239 -18.63 -11.30 -10.13
C VAL A 239 -17.23 -10.72 -9.92
N MET A 240 -16.51 -11.20 -8.90
CA MET A 240 -15.15 -10.74 -8.62
C MET A 240 -14.18 -11.03 -9.77
N ASP A 241 -14.30 -12.19 -10.43
CA ASP A 241 -13.54 -12.52 -11.64
C ASP A 241 -13.82 -11.50 -12.75
N ARG A 242 -15.09 -11.18 -13.01
CA ARG A 242 -15.47 -10.17 -14.03
C ARG A 242 -14.92 -8.78 -13.72
N LEU A 243 -14.90 -8.38 -12.46
CA LEU A 243 -14.32 -7.11 -12.04
C LEU A 243 -12.79 -7.08 -12.26
N LEU A 244 -12.10 -8.18 -11.96
CA LEU A 244 -10.65 -8.31 -12.18
C LEU A 244 -10.27 -8.38 -13.68
N GLU A 245 -11.20 -8.77 -14.56
CA GLU A 245 -11.01 -8.76 -16.02
C GLU A 245 -11.13 -7.36 -16.64
N ILE A 246 -11.68 -6.37 -15.93
CA ILE A 246 -11.81 -5.00 -16.44
C ILE A 246 -10.42 -4.36 -16.58
N PRO A 247 -10.10 -3.73 -17.73
CA PRO A 247 -8.78 -3.12 -17.96
C PRO A 247 -8.40 -2.07 -16.91
N VAL A 248 -7.12 -2.04 -16.53
CA VAL A 248 -6.55 -1.12 -15.53
C VAL A 248 -6.86 0.35 -15.87
N GLN A 249 -6.92 0.70 -17.16
CA GLN A 249 -7.20 2.06 -17.64
C GLN A 249 -8.54 2.60 -17.14
N PHE A 250 -9.60 1.77 -17.18
CA PHE A 250 -10.92 2.16 -16.68
C PHE A 250 -10.86 2.53 -15.19
N TRP A 251 -10.14 1.74 -14.39
CA TRP A 251 -9.97 2.01 -12.96
C TRP A 251 -9.14 3.28 -12.69
N SER A 252 -8.12 3.53 -13.51
CA SER A 252 -7.27 4.74 -13.40
C SER A 252 -8.05 6.00 -13.74
N GLU A 253 -8.84 5.96 -14.81
CA GLU A 253 -9.76 7.02 -15.20
C GLU A 253 -10.79 7.31 -14.10
N LEU A 254 -11.34 6.27 -13.47
CA LEU A 254 -12.26 6.44 -12.35
C LEU A 254 -11.59 7.20 -11.19
N LEU A 255 -10.33 6.95 -10.90
CA LEU A 255 -9.61 7.58 -9.80
C LEU A 255 -9.04 8.97 -10.14
N ASN A 256 -9.11 9.43 -11.40
CA ASN A 256 -8.50 10.67 -11.89
C ASN A 256 -7.04 10.82 -11.42
N LEU A 257 -6.24 9.75 -11.54
CA LEU A 257 -4.86 9.71 -11.02
C LEU A 257 -3.86 10.62 -11.76
N ASP A 258 -4.27 11.29 -12.83
CA ASP A 258 -3.42 12.23 -13.56
C ASP A 258 -3.04 13.50 -12.74
N ASP A 259 -3.82 13.85 -11.71
CA ASP A 259 -3.56 15.01 -10.83
C ASP A 259 -3.24 14.65 -9.36
N ILE A 260 -3.41 13.39 -8.94
CA ILE A 260 -3.28 12.98 -7.54
C ILE A 260 -2.28 11.84 -7.42
N SER A 261 -1.02 12.19 -7.16
CA SER A 261 0.03 11.26 -6.77
C SER A 261 -0.32 10.61 -5.42
N LEU A 262 -1.04 9.49 -5.47
CA LEU A 262 -1.31 8.59 -4.32
C LEU A 262 -0.14 7.65 -4.02
N TYR A 263 0.78 7.51 -4.97
CA TYR A 263 2.03 6.80 -4.82
C TYR A 263 3.13 7.84 -4.62
N PRO A 264 3.82 7.89 -3.46
CA PRO A 264 5.04 8.67 -3.34
C PRO A 264 6.07 8.04 -4.29
N ALA A 265 6.12 8.55 -5.53
CA ALA A 265 7.15 8.19 -6.48
C ALA A 265 8.50 8.53 -5.84
N GLY A 266 9.34 7.51 -5.71
CA GLY A 266 10.71 7.68 -5.27
C GLY A 266 11.43 8.67 -6.18
N THR A 267 12.23 9.51 -5.54
CA THR A 267 13.29 10.38 -6.10
C THR A 267 12.86 11.38 -7.17
N PRO A 268 13.19 12.69 -7.02
CA PRO A 268 13.01 13.64 -8.11
C PRO A 268 13.77 13.18 -9.34
N TYR A 269 13.02 12.89 -10.40
CA TYR A 269 13.55 12.84 -11.75
C TYR A 269 14.08 14.24 -12.08
N THR A 270 15.40 14.41 -12.13
CA THR A 270 16.02 15.60 -12.72
C THR A 270 15.61 15.64 -14.20
N PRO A 271 14.89 16.66 -14.66
CA PRO A 271 14.62 16.82 -16.09
C PRO A 271 15.95 17.06 -16.80
N ASP A 272 16.23 16.28 -17.83
CA ASP A 272 17.23 16.63 -18.84
C ASP A 272 16.79 17.93 -19.51
N GLY A 273 17.34 19.05 -19.05
CA GLY A 273 16.98 20.39 -19.49
C GLY A 273 18.17 21.32 -19.34
N LEU A 274 18.79 21.63 -20.47
CA LEU A 274 19.81 22.64 -20.69
C LEU A 274 19.48 23.95 -19.97
N HIS A 275 20.08 24.20 -18.79
CA HIS A 275 20.08 25.51 -18.17
C HIS A 275 21.48 25.89 -17.70
N TYR A 276 21.98 26.93 -18.36
CA TYR A 276 23.17 27.72 -18.11
C TYR A 276 23.33 28.06 -16.62
N ALA A 277 24.39 27.56 -15.99
CA ALA A 277 24.77 27.97 -14.64
C ALA A 277 25.19 29.46 -14.66
N PRO A 278 24.65 30.33 -13.78
CA PRO A 278 25.22 31.66 -13.59
C PRO A 278 26.63 31.49 -13.01
N ARG A 279 27.62 32.08 -13.69
CA ARG A 279 29.01 32.16 -13.22
C ARG A 279 29.03 32.77 -11.82
N SER A 280 29.71 32.08 -10.89
CA SER A 280 30.06 32.63 -9.58
C SER A 280 30.87 33.92 -9.77
N MET A 281 30.46 35.00 -9.09
CA MET A 281 31.07 36.35 -9.15
C MET A 281 32.37 36.46 -8.33
N LEU A 282 32.89 35.36 -7.82
CA LEU A 282 34.17 35.30 -7.12
C LEU A 282 35.10 34.40 -7.93
N GLY A 283 36.01 35.03 -8.67
CA GLY A 283 37.08 34.34 -9.38
C GLY A 283 38.08 33.68 -8.42
N PRO A 284 38.85 32.68 -8.88
CA PRO A 284 39.84 32.01 -8.05
C PRO A 284 40.96 32.98 -7.65
N ILE A 285 41.35 32.92 -6.37
CA ILE A 285 42.50 33.64 -5.82
C ILE A 285 43.77 32.99 -6.38
N ASN A 286 44.53 33.74 -7.18
CA ASN A 286 45.87 33.36 -7.63
C ASN A 286 46.90 33.72 -6.56
N THR A 287 47.65 32.74 -6.07
CA THR A 287 48.94 32.96 -5.41
C THR A 287 50.05 33.02 -6.48
N PRO A 288 51.01 33.96 -6.39
CA PRO A 288 52.04 34.12 -7.42
C PRO A 288 53.19 33.13 -7.17
N ASP A 289 53.48 32.29 -8.18
CA ASP A 289 54.82 31.97 -8.68
C ASP A 289 54.70 30.89 -9.77
N MET A 290 54.85 31.31 -11.03
CA MET A 290 55.05 30.44 -12.19
C MET A 290 56.57 30.33 -12.46
N PRO A 291 57.03 29.25 -13.11
CA PRO A 291 57.27 29.40 -14.56
C PRO A 291 56.53 28.38 -15.43
N GLU A 292 56.14 28.88 -16.60
CA GLU A 292 55.44 28.22 -17.71
C GLU A 292 56.23 27.03 -18.29
N MET A 293 55.53 26.00 -18.77
CA MET A 293 55.90 25.30 -20.01
C MET A 293 54.79 24.37 -20.54
N TYR A 294 54.41 24.66 -21.79
CA TYR A 294 53.77 23.84 -22.85
C TYR A 294 52.38 23.22 -22.68
N ALA A 295 51.51 23.69 -23.59
CA ALA A 295 50.33 23.02 -24.10
C ALA A 295 50.67 21.63 -24.67
N HIS A 296 49.78 20.64 -24.50
CA HIS A 296 49.43 19.72 -25.57
C HIS A 296 48.05 19.09 -25.35
N ASP A 297 47.39 18.99 -26.48
CA ASP A 297 46.11 18.39 -26.81
C ASP A 297 46.11 16.85 -26.63
N ILE A 298 44.93 16.22 -26.76
CA ILE A 298 44.69 14.79 -27.12
C ILE A 298 44.49 13.75 -25.97
N THR A 299 43.22 13.34 -25.85
CA THR A 299 42.63 12.00 -25.58
C THR A 299 42.94 11.20 -24.29
N ARG A 300 41.84 10.84 -23.61
CA ARG A 300 41.44 9.49 -23.16
C ARG A 300 42.54 8.60 -22.53
N SER A 301 42.49 8.41 -21.21
CA SER A 301 42.72 7.08 -20.61
C SER A 301 42.16 6.95 -19.18
N HIS A 302 41.74 5.71 -18.89
CA HIS A 302 41.37 5.16 -17.59
C HIS A 302 42.56 5.12 -16.65
N MET A 303 42.38 5.37 -15.34
CA MET A 303 43.09 4.63 -14.27
C MET A 303 42.32 4.65 -12.94
N THR A 304 41.79 3.48 -12.57
CA THR A 304 41.50 3.06 -11.19
C THR A 304 42.81 2.71 -10.47
N PRO A 305 42.94 2.92 -9.14
CA PRO A 305 44.02 2.31 -8.38
C PRO A 305 43.68 0.85 -8.03
N LYS A 306 44.52 -0.08 -8.49
CA LYS A 306 44.60 -1.46 -7.99
C LYS A 306 45.48 -1.49 -6.74
N TYR A 307 44.97 -2.11 -5.67
CA TYR A 307 45.81 -2.80 -4.70
C TYR A 307 45.49 -4.29 -4.81
N SER A 308 46.51 -5.10 -5.09
CA SER A 308 46.41 -6.56 -5.20
C SER A 308 47.57 -7.23 -4.48
N PHE A 309 47.32 -8.48 -4.08
CA PHE A 309 48.20 -9.62 -3.75
C PHE A 309 47.86 -10.18 -2.35
N LYS A 310 47.69 -11.49 -2.12
CA LYS A 310 47.99 -12.69 -2.93
C LYS A 310 47.21 -13.88 -2.34
N SER A 311 46.74 -14.78 -3.20
CA SER A 311 46.08 -16.05 -2.92
C SER A 311 47.07 -17.20 -2.68
N ARG A 312 46.67 -18.21 -1.90
CA ARG A 312 47.25 -19.57 -1.95
C ARG A 312 46.23 -20.62 -1.48
N GLU A 313 45.91 -21.55 -2.37
CA GLU A 313 45.37 -22.90 -2.12
C GLU A 313 46.50 -23.93 -2.41
N PRO A 314 46.34 -25.27 -2.26
CA PRO A 314 45.23 -26.07 -1.70
C PRO A 314 45.70 -27.15 -0.68
N THR A 315 44.78 -27.85 0.00
CA THR A 315 44.83 -29.32 0.30
C THR A 315 43.68 -29.78 1.23
N LYS A 316 42.99 -30.87 0.84
CA LYS A 316 42.20 -31.79 1.70
C LYS A 316 43.07 -33.06 1.95
N PRO A 317 42.69 -34.09 2.76
CA PRO A 317 41.49 -34.32 3.59
C PRO A 317 41.78 -34.85 5.03
N SER A 318 40.80 -34.87 5.94
CA SER A 318 40.58 -35.98 6.91
C SER A 318 39.23 -35.87 7.65
N ARG A 319 38.82 -37.00 8.24
CA ARG A 319 37.49 -37.42 8.71
C ARG A 319 37.17 -37.02 10.17
N PHE A 320 35.96 -37.43 10.61
CA PHE A 320 35.39 -37.56 11.98
C PHE A 320 34.61 -36.33 12.47
N PHE A 321 33.37 -36.38 12.98
CA PHE A 321 32.57 -37.42 13.64
C PHE A 321 31.07 -37.31 13.28
N SER A 322 30.35 -38.42 13.43
CA SER A 322 28.91 -38.59 13.23
C SER A 322 28.06 -38.33 14.50
N SER A 323 26.80 -37.89 14.27
CA SER A 323 25.56 -38.26 15.01
C SER A 323 25.30 -37.68 16.43
N PRO A 324 24.03 -37.66 16.94
CA PRO A 324 22.88 -38.45 16.51
C PRO A 324 21.51 -37.76 16.35
N LEU A 325 20.62 -38.56 15.74
CA LEU A 325 19.17 -38.46 15.63
C LEU A 325 18.48 -38.34 17.00
N VAL A 326 17.34 -37.64 17.02
CA VAL A 326 16.35 -37.72 18.10
C VAL A 326 15.06 -38.28 17.50
N ASN A 327 14.57 -39.36 18.12
CA ASN A 327 13.27 -40.00 17.89
C ASN A 327 12.11 -39.04 18.11
#